data_AF-A0A940QJ14-F1
#
_entry.id   AF-A0A940QJ14-F1
#
_cell.length_a   1.000
_cell.length_b   1.000
_cell.length_c   1.000
_cell.angle_alpha   90.00
_cell.angle_beta   90.00
_cell.angle_gamma   90.00
#
_symmetry.space_group_name_H-M   'P 1'
#
loop_
_entity.id
_entity.type
_entity.pdbx_description
1 polymer ?
#
loop_
_entity_poly.entity_id
_entity_poly.type
_entity_poly.pdbx_seq_one_letter_code
_entity_poly.pdbx_strand_id
1 'polypeptide(L)'
;MFRQPALAINPTARPALLSDMHLDFRTSYETLFLLVELSDAMKRGVRHYRLDGTPLDRLNNVVEALIFDGEVFFDDATSAAPLGH
;
A
#
# COMPACT_ATOMS: atom_id res chain seq x y z
N MET A 1 -35.46 -20.27 32.34
CA MET A 1 -34.35 -19.30 32.41
C MET A 1 -33.29 -19.76 31.42
N PHE A 2 -33.24 -19.16 30.22
CA PHE A 2 -32.22 -19.46 29.21
C PHE A 2 -31.36 -18.21 29.03
N ARG A 3 -30.05 -18.31 29.28
CA ARG A 3 -29.08 -17.25 29.00
C ARG A 3 -28.55 -17.47 27.59
N GLN A 4 -28.92 -16.57 26.66
CA GLN A 4 -28.20 -16.39 25.40
C GLN A 4 -26.81 -15.82 25.72
N PRO A 5 -25.71 -16.40 25.22
CA PRO A 5 -24.46 -15.67 25.16
C PRO A 5 -24.56 -14.65 24.03
N ALA A 6 -24.30 -13.38 24.35
CA ALA A 6 -24.22 -12.30 23.37
C ALA A 6 -23.15 -12.64 22.33
N LEU A 7 -23.53 -12.63 21.04
CA LEU A 7 -22.60 -12.61 19.92
C LEU A 7 -21.72 -11.37 20.07
N ALA A 8 -20.47 -11.56 20.49
CA ALA A 8 -19.46 -10.53 20.46
C ALA A 8 -19.23 -10.14 19.00
N ILE A 9 -19.79 -9.00 18.61
CA ILE A 9 -19.48 -8.35 17.34
C ILE A 9 -18.05 -7.87 17.49
N ASN A 10 -17.10 -8.61 16.92
CA ASN A 10 -15.70 -8.25 16.93
C ASN A 10 -15.53 -7.05 15.98
N PRO A 11 -15.22 -5.83 16.47
CA PRO A 11 -15.15 -4.63 15.62
C PRO A 11 -13.85 -4.56 14.80
N THR A 12 -13.07 -5.64 14.78
CA THR A 12 -11.77 -5.70 14.10
C THR A 12 -11.84 -6.57 12.85
N ALA A 13 -12.86 -6.37 12.02
CA ALA A 13 -12.73 -6.72 10.60
C ALA A 13 -11.78 -5.69 9.97
N ARG A 14 -10.46 -5.89 10.18
CA ARG A 14 -9.46 -5.31 9.27
C ARG A 14 -9.84 -5.78 7.87
N PRO A 15 -9.92 -4.89 6.86
CA PRO A 15 -10.11 -5.37 5.51
C PRO A 15 -8.97 -6.34 5.22
N ALA A 16 -9.30 -7.53 4.74
CA ALA A 16 -8.33 -8.48 4.23
C ALA A 16 -7.75 -7.89 2.93
N LEU A 17 -6.86 -6.92 3.08
CA LEU A 17 -5.97 -6.41 2.04
C LEU A 17 -4.58 -7.00 2.26
N LEU A 18 -4.52 -8.32 2.49
CA LEU A 18 -3.31 -9.07 2.22
C LEU A 18 -3.42 -9.51 0.76
N SER A 19 -3.05 -8.60 -0.14
CA SER A 19 -2.51 -9.05 -1.41
C SER A 19 -1.25 -9.83 -1.05
N ASP A 20 -1.28 -11.16 -1.17
CA ASP A 20 -0.09 -12.02 -1.10
C ASP A 20 0.83 -11.70 -2.29
N MET A 21 1.32 -10.47 -2.35
CA MET A 21 2.25 -10.00 -3.36
C MET A 21 3.62 -10.55 -2.98
N HIS A 22 3.80 -11.84 -3.24
CA HIS A 22 5.09 -12.48 -3.16
C HIS A 22 5.96 -11.93 -4.30
N LEU A 23 6.70 -10.85 -4.01
CA LEU A 23 7.62 -10.23 -4.96
C LEU A 23 8.80 -11.17 -5.22
N ASP A 24 8.63 -12.11 -6.15
CA ASP A 24 9.76 -12.85 -6.73
C ASP A 24 10.45 -11.96 -7.78
N PHE A 25 11.49 -11.26 -7.32
CA PHE A 25 12.32 -10.36 -8.13
C PHE A 25 13.11 -11.06 -9.25
N ARG A 26 13.18 -12.40 -9.27
CA ARG A 26 13.96 -13.14 -10.27
C ARG A 26 13.12 -13.63 -11.45
N THR A 27 11.80 -13.75 -11.31
CA THR A 27 10.97 -14.40 -12.35
C THR A 27 9.61 -13.75 -12.65
N SER A 28 9.12 -12.79 -11.87
CA SER A 28 7.79 -12.22 -12.09
C SER A 28 7.83 -10.92 -12.91
N TYR A 29 7.13 -10.92 -14.04
CA TYR A 29 6.90 -9.74 -14.89
C TYR A 29 6.24 -8.62 -14.08
N GLU A 30 5.39 -8.99 -13.13
CA GLU A 30 4.64 -8.15 -12.21
C GLU A 30 5.58 -7.33 -11.31
N THR A 31 6.66 -7.93 -10.80
CA THR A 31 7.65 -7.21 -9.98
C THR A 31 8.42 -6.20 -10.82
N LEU A 32 8.82 -6.56 -12.04
CA LEU A 32 9.51 -5.63 -12.94
C LEU A 32 8.60 -4.47 -13.35
N PHE A 33 7.33 -4.77 -13.65
CA PHE A 33 6.32 -3.77 -13.96
C PHE A 33 6.12 -2.79 -12.78
N LEU A 34 5.96 -3.31 -11.56
CA LEU A 34 5.85 -2.50 -10.35
C LEU A 34 7.05 -1.57 -10.17
N LEU A 35 8.28 -2.07 -10.35
CA LEU A 35 9.48 -1.26 -10.24
C LEU A 35 9.53 -0.12 -11.26
N VAL A 36 9.08 -0.38 -12.49
CA VAL A 36 9.00 0.62 -13.55
C VAL A 36 7.96 1.68 -13.21
N GLU A 37 6.76 1.28 -12.81
CA GLU A 37 5.67 2.21 -12.44
C GLU A 37 6.03 3.08 -11.24
N LEU A 38 6.64 2.50 -10.20
CA LEU A 38 7.12 3.26 -9.04
C LEU A 38 8.21 4.27 -9.44
N SER A 39 9.15 3.85 -10.29
CA SER A 39 10.19 4.73 -10.82
C SER A 39 9.60 5.91 -11.61
N ASP A 40 8.59 5.64 -12.44
CA ASP A 40 7.90 6.68 -13.21
C ASP A 40 7.11 7.63 -12.30
N ALA A 41 6.35 7.11 -11.35
CA ALA A 41 5.60 7.91 -10.38
C ALA A 41 6.52 8.87 -9.60
N MET A 42 7.68 8.39 -9.14
CA MET A 42 8.66 9.23 -8.46
C MET A 42 9.22 10.34 -9.37
N LYS A 43 9.46 10.05 -10.66
CA LYS A 43 9.88 11.08 -11.64
C LYS A 43 8.80 12.12 -11.90
N ARG A 44 7.53 11.72 -11.83
CA ARG A 44 6.37 12.63 -11.89
C ARG A 44 6.17 13.46 -10.61
N GLY A 45 6.96 13.21 -9.56
CA GLY A 45 6.91 13.95 -8.30
C GLY A 45 5.95 13.37 -7.27
N VAL A 46 5.46 12.14 -7.47
CA VAL A 46 4.66 11.43 -6.46
C VAL A 46 5.53 11.17 -5.24
N ARG A 47 5.10 11.69 -4.08
CA ARG A 47 5.80 11.53 -2.82
C ARG A 47 5.31 10.27 -2.14
N HIS A 48 6.23 9.46 -1.64
CA HIS A 48 5.91 8.20 -0.95
C HIS A 48 6.29 8.31 0.52
N TYR A 49 5.54 7.63 1.38
CA TYR A 49 5.73 7.64 2.82
C TYR A 49 5.53 6.25 3.41
N ARG A 50 6.25 5.95 4.49
CA ARG A 50 5.93 4.83 5.36
C ARG A 50 4.62 5.09 6.11
N LEU A 51 4.12 4.05 6.76
CA LEU A 51 2.92 4.13 7.60
C LEU A 51 3.05 5.08 8.80
N ASP A 52 4.28 5.33 9.27
CA ASP A 52 4.57 6.29 10.33
C ASP A 52 4.72 7.73 9.82
N GLY A 53 4.54 7.97 8.51
CA GLY A 53 4.68 9.27 7.86
C GLY A 53 6.11 9.63 7.45
N THR A 54 7.10 8.76 7.64
CA THR A 54 8.47 9.00 7.20
C THR A 54 8.54 9.05 5.66
N PRO A 55 9.14 10.10 5.06
CA PRO A 55 9.26 10.22 3.61
C PRO A 55 10.22 9.18 3.00
N LEU A 56 9.87 8.69 1.82
CA LEU A 56 10.59 7.68 1.05
C LEU A 56 11.06 8.26 -0.28
N ASP A 57 12.24 8.88 -0.27
CA ASP A 57 12.76 9.66 -1.42
C ASP A 57 13.52 8.82 -2.46
N ARG A 58 13.68 7.52 -2.22
CA ARG A 58 14.41 6.60 -3.09
C ARG A 58 13.58 5.37 -3.38
N LEU A 59 13.57 4.92 -4.64
CA LEU A 59 12.85 3.71 -5.08
C LEU A 59 13.18 2.50 -4.19
N ASN A 60 14.45 2.29 -3.86
CA ASN A 60 14.85 1.17 -2.99
C ASN A 60 14.17 1.22 -1.62
N ASN A 61 13.99 2.41 -1.03
CA ASN A 61 13.35 2.56 0.26
C ASN A 61 11.83 2.32 0.17
N VAL A 62 11.22 2.68 -0.97
CA VAL A 62 9.79 2.37 -1.25
C VAL A 62 9.60 0.86 -1.38
N VAL A 63 10.46 0.18 -2.13
CA VAL A 63 10.42 -1.28 -2.30
C VAL A 63 10.66 -1.98 -0.97
N GLU A 64 11.64 -1.51 -0.19
CA GLU A 64 11.92 -2.03 1.15
C GLU A 64 10.70 -1.91 2.07
N ALA A 65 10.04 -0.73 2.08
CA ALA A 65 8.82 -0.53 2.85
C ALA A 65 7.69 -1.46 2.37
N LEU A 66 7.51 -1.65 1.06
CA LEU A 66 6.52 -2.62 0.54
C LEU A 66 6.82 -4.06 0.96
N ILE A 67 8.09 -4.47 1.03
CA ILE A 67 8.47 -5.82 1.47
C ILE A 67 8.20 -6.03 2.96
N PHE A 68 8.54 -5.06 3.81
CA PHE A 68 8.49 -5.22 5.26
C PHE A 68 7.18 -4.76 5.90
N ASP A 69 6.63 -3.64 5.41
CA ASP A 69 5.42 -3.02 5.93
C ASP A 69 4.18 -3.49 5.14
N GLY A 70 4.36 -4.02 3.92
CA GLY A 70 3.29 -4.51 3.05
C GLY A 70 2.54 -3.41 2.28
N GLU A 71 2.69 -2.15 2.69
CA GLU A 71 2.02 -0.99 2.11
C GLU A 71 2.83 0.30 2.31
N VAL A 72 2.56 1.30 1.47
CA VAL A 72 3.11 2.66 1.54
C VAL A 72 2.01 3.67 1.24
N PHE A 73 2.08 4.84 1.86
CA PHE A 73 1.24 5.98 1.46
C PHE A 73 1.89 6.72 0.30
N PHE A 74 1.06 7.34 -0.53
CA PHE A 74 1.53 8.22 -1.60
C PHE A 74 0.69 9.50 -1.67
N ASP A 75 1.36 10.60 -1.96
CA ASP A 75 0.75 11.90 -2.24
C ASP A 75 1.12 12.29 -3.67
N ASP A 76 0.13 12.16 -4.55
CA ASP A 76 0.22 12.64 -5.91
C ASP A 76 -0.46 14.01 -5.97
N ALA A 77 0.33 15.08 -5.90
CA ALA A 77 -0.15 16.45 -6.03
C ALA A 77 -0.82 16.73 -7.40
N THR A 78 -0.69 15.83 -8.38
CA THR A 78 -1.40 15.89 -9.67
C THR A 78 -2.71 15.12 -9.69
N SER A 79 -2.98 14.29 -8.67
CA SER A 79 -4.23 13.56 -8.48
C SER A 79 -5.27 14.43 -7.76
N ALA A 80 -5.52 15.61 -8.31
CA ALA A 80 -6.81 16.25 -8.10
C ALA A 80 -7.82 15.39 -8.87
N ALA A 81 -8.44 14.42 -8.18
CA ALA A 81 -9.66 13.81 -8.68
C ALA A 81 -10.59 14.97 -9.09
N PRO A 82 -11.11 15.02 -10.33
CA PRO A 82 -12.07 16.06 -10.68
C PRO A 82 -13.22 15.92 -9.67
N LEU A 83 -13.47 16.99 -8.92
CA LEU A 83 -14.69 17.12 -8.12
C LEU A 83 -15.85 17.07 -9.11
N GLY A 84 -16.36 15.86 -9.34
CA GLY A 84 -17.52 15.64 -10.20
C GLY A 84 -18.70 16.44 -9.66
N HIS A 85 -19.24 17.30 -10.53
CA HIS A 85 -20.45 18.08 -10.32
C HIS A 85 -21.69 17.19 -10.22
#